data_AF-A0A1W2EJB4-F1
#
_entry.id   AF-A0A1W2EJB4-F1
#
_cell.length_a   1.000
_cell.length_b   1.000
_cell.length_c   1.000
_cell.angle_alpha   90.00
_cell.angle_beta   90.00
_cell.angle_gamma   90.00
#
_symmetry.space_group_name_H-M   'P 1'
#
loop_
_entity.id
_entity.type
_entity.pdbx_description
1 polymer ?
#
loop_
_entity_poly.entity_id
_entity_poly.type
_entity_poly.pdbx_seq_one_letter_code
_entity_poly.pdbx_strand_id
1 'polypeptide(L)'
;MAAGEYVSVSSQADTEAADIARERAELTDDPDSEQQELAEIYIARGVEPETAKIVAAQMMAHDALASPTRDELHITATTTARPVLAAFASAGTFTAGAILPVLLAALLPIALIVAGTAVGSILFLALLGALGAKTGGAPIAKPVLRVVFWGALAMLLTAGIGRLVGTAV
;
A
#
# COMPACT_ATOMS: atom_id res chain seq x y z
N MET A 1 -7.28 10.85 5.33
CA MET A 1 -7.14 9.53 4.67
C MET A 1 -7.32 9.68 3.16
N ALA A 2 -8.53 9.86 2.64
CA ALA A 2 -8.80 9.88 1.18
C ALA A 2 -7.93 10.84 0.35
N ALA A 3 -7.87 12.12 0.72
CA ALA A 3 -7.15 13.13 -0.07
C ALA A 3 -5.63 12.87 -0.13
N GLY A 4 -5.02 12.47 0.99
CA GLY A 4 -3.59 12.14 1.03
C GLY A 4 -3.27 10.90 0.20
N GLU A 5 -4.11 9.87 0.28
CA GLU A 5 -3.99 8.67 -0.54
C GLU A 5 -4.13 8.98 -2.04
N TYR A 6 -5.14 9.79 -2.42
CA TYR A 6 -5.33 10.22 -3.80
C TYR A 6 -4.08 10.94 -4.32
N VAL A 7 -3.57 11.93 -3.58
CA VAL A 7 -2.40 12.71 -4.00
C VAL A 7 -1.17 11.82 -4.15
N SER A 8 -0.91 10.93 -3.19
CA SER A 8 0.23 10.01 -3.24
C SER A 8 0.17 9.06 -4.43
N VAL A 9 -0.98 8.41 -4.63
CA VAL A 9 -1.15 7.42 -5.71
C VAL A 9 -1.27 8.10 -7.08
N SER A 10 -1.81 9.32 -7.15
CA SER A 10 -1.76 10.12 -8.39
C SER A 10 -0.32 10.47 -8.77
N SER A 11 0.51 10.87 -7.81
CA SER A 11 1.93 11.10 -8.09
C SER A 11 2.62 9.84 -8.60
N GLN A 12 2.29 8.67 -8.06
CA GLN A 12 2.79 7.40 -8.58
C GLN A 12 2.28 7.14 -10.02
N ALA A 13 1.00 7.38 -10.29
CA ALA A 13 0.43 7.22 -11.63
C ALA A 13 1.08 8.15 -12.67
N ASP A 14 1.43 9.37 -12.28
CA ASP A 14 2.14 10.33 -13.14
C ASP A 14 3.56 9.81 -13.46
N THR A 15 4.26 9.22 -12.49
CA THR A 15 5.56 8.58 -12.71
C THR A 15 5.45 7.36 -13.62
N GLU A 16 4.50 6.44 -13.36
CA GLU A 16 4.24 5.27 -14.21
C GLU A 16 3.95 5.69 -15.66
N ALA A 17 3.16 6.75 -15.86
CA ALA A 17 2.85 7.26 -17.20
C ALA A 17 4.08 7.87 -17.90
N ALA A 18 4.95 8.55 -17.16
CA ALA A 18 6.18 9.12 -17.70
C ALA A 18 7.17 8.00 -18.12
N ASP A 19 7.33 6.97 -17.29
CA ASP A 19 8.21 5.84 -17.58
C ASP A 19 7.71 5.06 -18.80
N ILE A 20 6.40 4.76 -18.89
CA ILE A 20 5.82 4.11 -20.07
C ILE A 20 5.97 4.97 -21.33
N ALA A 21 5.90 6.30 -21.21
CA ALA A 21 6.11 7.19 -22.35
C ALA A 21 7.56 7.19 -22.83
N ARG A 22 8.53 7.10 -21.90
CA ARG A 22 9.94 6.98 -22.19
C ARG A 22 10.26 5.64 -22.85
N GLU A 23 9.76 4.54 -22.31
CA GLU A 23 9.88 3.18 -22.85
C GLU A 23 9.40 3.11 -24.32
N ARG A 24 8.25 3.74 -24.61
CA ARG A 24 7.73 3.82 -25.99
C ARG A 24 8.66 4.56 -26.94
N ALA A 25 9.37 5.58 -26.45
CA ALA A 25 10.34 6.32 -27.24
C ALA A 25 11.59 5.45 -27.48
N GLU A 26 12.10 4.77 -26.45
CA GLU A 26 13.24 3.84 -26.54
C GLU A 26 12.97 2.71 -27.53
N LEU A 27 11.79 2.07 -27.47
CA LEU A 27 11.34 1.06 -28.45
C LEU A 27 11.25 1.58 -29.90
N THR A 28 11.08 2.89 -30.10
CA THR A 28 11.01 3.50 -31.43
C THR A 28 12.39 3.92 -31.93
N ASP A 29 13.22 4.45 -31.03
CA ASP A 29 14.51 5.06 -31.35
C ASP A 29 15.64 4.01 -31.44
N ASP A 30 15.65 3.01 -30.56
CA ASP A 30 16.68 1.94 -30.53
C ASP A 30 16.12 0.58 -30.02
N PRO A 31 15.33 -0.14 -30.84
CA PRO A 31 14.75 -1.42 -30.44
C PRO A 31 15.78 -2.53 -30.21
N ASP A 32 16.97 -2.42 -30.81
CA ASP A 32 18.04 -3.40 -30.65
C ASP A 32 18.71 -3.27 -29.27
N SER A 33 18.84 -2.04 -28.74
CA SER A 33 19.26 -1.81 -27.34
C SER A 33 18.23 -2.35 -26.37
N GLU A 34 16.95 -2.07 -26.59
CA GLU A 34 15.87 -2.53 -25.70
C GLU A 34 15.82 -4.07 -25.58
N GLN A 35 16.03 -4.78 -26.70
CA GLN A 35 16.14 -6.24 -26.66
C GLN A 35 17.34 -6.74 -25.86
N GLN A 36 18.46 -6.00 -25.90
CA GLN A 36 19.64 -6.34 -25.11
C GLN A 36 19.40 -6.09 -23.63
N GLU A 37 18.76 -4.99 -23.26
CA GLU A 37 18.38 -4.67 -21.88
C GLU A 37 17.47 -5.75 -21.29
N LEU A 38 16.43 -6.16 -22.02
CA LEU A 38 15.56 -7.25 -21.59
C LEU A 38 16.31 -8.59 -21.47
N ALA A 39 17.26 -8.88 -22.35
CA ALA A 39 18.10 -10.06 -22.25
C ALA A 39 19.01 -10.01 -21.00
N GLU A 40 19.58 -8.86 -20.67
CA GLU A 40 20.37 -8.64 -19.45
C GLU A 40 19.54 -8.86 -18.19
N ILE A 41 18.28 -8.41 -18.17
CA ILE A 41 17.33 -8.69 -17.07
C ILE A 41 17.16 -10.20 -16.88
N TYR A 42 16.99 -10.98 -17.96
CA TYR A 42 16.87 -12.44 -17.86
C TYR A 42 18.18 -13.12 -17.43
N ILE A 43 19.34 -12.63 -17.86
CA ILE A 43 20.64 -13.11 -17.39
C ILE A 43 20.78 -12.88 -15.89
N ALA A 44 20.42 -11.69 -15.39
CA ALA A 44 20.43 -11.38 -13.96
C ALA A 44 19.50 -12.27 -13.14
N ARG A 45 18.42 -12.78 -13.76
CA ARG A 45 17.49 -13.77 -13.18
C ARG A 45 18.00 -15.22 -13.27
N GLY A 46 19.17 -15.45 -13.88
CA GLY A 46 19.84 -16.75 -13.95
C GLY A 46 19.67 -17.52 -15.27
N VAL A 47 19.15 -16.88 -16.33
CA VAL A 47 19.04 -17.48 -17.66
C VAL A 47 20.41 -17.43 -18.37
N GLU A 48 20.81 -18.51 -19.05
CA GLU A 48 22.05 -18.52 -19.84
C GLU A 48 22.00 -17.45 -20.95
N PRO A 49 23.09 -16.73 -21.26
CA PRO A 49 23.07 -15.60 -22.19
C PRO A 49 22.44 -15.89 -23.56
N GLU A 50 22.72 -17.05 -24.15
CA GLU A 50 22.15 -17.42 -25.45
C GLU A 50 20.65 -17.68 -25.35
N THR A 51 20.19 -18.29 -24.26
CA THR A 51 18.75 -18.49 -24.00
C THR A 51 18.06 -17.16 -23.70
N ALA A 52 18.70 -16.26 -22.95
CA ALA A 52 18.14 -14.96 -22.59
C ALA A 52 17.86 -14.09 -23.82
N LYS A 53 18.79 -14.06 -24.80
CA LYS A 53 18.58 -13.38 -26.08
C LYS A 53 17.38 -13.93 -26.85
N ILE A 54 17.24 -15.25 -26.88
CA ILE A 54 16.11 -15.92 -27.55
C ILE A 54 14.79 -15.56 -26.85
N VAL A 55 14.76 -15.60 -25.52
CA VAL A 55 13.57 -15.26 -24.74
C VAL A 55 13.21 -13.77 -24.93
N ALA A 56 14.17 -12.85 -24.82
CA ALA A 56 13.93 -11.42 -25.03
C ALA A 56 13.33 -11.15 -26.42
N ALA A 57 13.91 -11.71 -27.48
CA ALA A 57 13.39 -11.59 -28.84
C ALA A 57 11.94 -12.12 -28.97
N GLN A 58 11.65 -13.29 -28.38
CA GLN A 58 10.30 -13.88 -28.42
C GLN A 58 9.28 -13.07 -27.63
N MET A 59 9.67 -12.52 -26.47
CA MET A 59 8.82 -11.69 -25.62
C MET A 59 8.49 -10.36 -26.28
N MET A 60 9.49 -9.68 -26.86
CA MET A 60 9.27 -8.45 -27.63
C MET A 60 8.46 -8.68 -28.90
N ALA A 61 8.64 -9.82 -29.58
CA ALA A 61 7.83 -10.18 -30.75
C ALA A 61 6.36 -10.44 -30.39
N HIS A 62 6.07 -10.92 -29.18
CA HIS A 62 4.70 -11.08 -28.69
C HIS A 62 4.09 -9.74 -28.27
N ASP A 63 4.80 -8.98 -27.44
CA ASP A 63 4.41 -7.63 -27.02
C ASP A 63 5.64 -6.81 -26.62
N ALA A 64 6.03 -5.91 -27.53
CA ALA A 64 7.23 -5.08 -27.41
C ALA A 64 7.17 -4.10 -26.24
N LEU A 65 5.97 -3.66 -25.81
CA LEU A 65 5.83 -2.70 -24.72
C LEU A 65 5.52 -3.39 -23.38
N ALA A 66 4.67 -4.43 -23.39
CA ALA A 66 4.27 -5.07 -22.14
C ALA A 66 5.40 -5.84 -21.48
N SER A 67 6.35 -6.38 -22.25
CA SER A 67 7.48 -7.14 -21.69
C SER A 67 8.45 -6.24 -20.93
N PRO A 68 9.00 -5.14 -21.52
CA PRO A 68 9.81 -4.17 -20.77
C PRO A 68 9.05 -3.52 -19.61
N THR A 69 7.81 -3.04 -19.85
CA THR A 69 6.99 -2.42 -18.79
C THR A 69 6.80 -3.34 -17.57
N ARG A 70 6.68 -4.65 -17.79
CA ARG A 70 6.57 -5.63 -16.70
C ARG A 70 7.93 -5.98 -16.09
N ASP A 71 8.90 -6.31 -16.93
CA ASP A 71 10.13 -6.96 -16.49
C ASP A 71 11.20 -5.95 -16.02
N GLU A 72 11.21 -4.74 -16.59
CA GLU A 72 12.03 -3.60 -16.17
C GLU A 72 11.30 -2.69 -15.18
N LEU A 73 10.16 -2.10 -15.59
CA LEU A 73 9.47 -1.08 -14.79
C LEU A 73 8.64 -1.66 -13.63
N HIS A 74 8.43 -2.98 -13.61
CA HIS A 74 7.60 -3.69 -12.62
C HIS A 74 6.12 -3.22 -12.60
N ILE A 75 5.65 -2.65 -13.71
CA ILE A 75 4.27 -2.20 -13.87
C ILE A 75 3.45 -3.35 -14.46
N THR A 76 2.42 -3.77 -13.72
CA THR A 76 1.53 -4.87 -14.09
C THR A 76 0.08 -4.45 -13.90
N ALA A 77 -0.86 -5.23 -14.45
CA ALA A 77 -2.29 -5.01 -14.22
C ALA A 77 -2.69 -4.99 -12.73
N THR A 78 -1.94 -5.68 -11.87
CA THR A 78 -2.18 -5.74 -10.42
C THR A 78 -1.42 -4.69 -9.62
N THR A 79 -0.34 -4.13 -10.15
CA THR A 79 0.53 -3.17 -9.44
C THR A 79 0.32 -1.72 -9.90
N THR A 80 -0.35 -1.50 -11.03
CA THR A 80 -0.59 -0.16 -11.56
C THR A 80 -1.34 0.74 -10.57
N ALA A 81 -0.93 2.00 -10.51
CA ALA A 81 -1.51 3.00 -9.64
C ALA A 81 -2.99 3.26 -10.01
N ARG A 82 -3.89 3.18 -9.02
CA ARG A 82 -5.33 3.45 -9.16
C ARG A 82 -5.79 4.49 -8.14
N PRO A 83 -5.55 5.80 -8.39
CA PRO A 83 -5.67 6.84 -7.35
C PRO A 83 -7.07 6.94 -6.74
N VAL A 84 -8.11 6.93 -7.57
CA VAL A 84 -9.50 7.03 -7.11
C VAL A 84 -9.88 5.81 -6.27
N LEU A 85 -9.49 4.61 -6.70
CA LEU A 85 -9.79 3.38 -5.98
C LEU A 85 -9.08 3.37 -4.62
N ALA A 86 -7.80 3.70 -4.59
CA ALA A 86 -7.01 3.79 -3.35
C ALA A 86 -7.63 4.79 -2.38
N ALA A 87 -8.00 5.98 -2.86
CA ALA A 87 -8.62 7.02 -2.06
C ALA A 87 -9.94 6.56 -1.41
N PHE A 88 -10.86 5.97 -2.18
CA PHE A 88 -12.13 5.49 -1.65
C PHE A 88 -11.99 4.25 -0.77
N ALA A 89 -11.06 3.34 -1.08
CA ALA A 89 -10.75 2.20 -0.22
C ALA A 89 -10.21 2.67 1.14
N SER A 90 -9.29 3.64 1.13
CA SER A 90 -8.73 4.27 2.34
C SER A 90 -9.80 5.02 3.14
N ALA A 91 -10.67 5.78 2.47
CA ALA A 91 -11.79 6.48 3.11
C ALA A 91 -12.77 5.50 3.79
N GLY A 92 -13.18 4.46 3.07
CA GLY A 92 -14.15 3.49 3.54
C GLY A 92 -13.63 2.67 4.71
N THR A 93 -12.40 2.17 4.62
CA THR A 93 -11.78 1.37 5.69
C THR A 93 -11.50 2.21 6.94
N PHE A 94 -11.05 3.45 6.80
CA PHE A 94 -10.89 4.36 7.94
C PHE A 94 -12.21 4.64 8.63
N THR A 95 -13.24 4.96 7.85
CA THR A 95 -14.57 5.24 8.38
C THR A 95 -15.11 4.03 9.12
N ALA A 96 -15.02 2.84 8.52
CA ALA A 96 -15.43 1.59 9.15
C ALA A 96 -14.67 1.32 10.47
N GLY A 97 -13.35 1.56 10.49
CA GLY A 97 -12.53 1.42 11.68
C GLY A 97 -12.90 2.40 12.81
N ALA A 98 -13.41 3.58 12.46
CA ALA A 98 -13.82 4.60 13.43
C ALA A 98 -15.23 4.38 14.02
N ILE A 99 -16.08 3.56 13.39
CA ILE A 99 -17.47 3.36 13.81
C ILE A 99 -17.55 2.91 15.27
N LEU A 100 -16.81 1.87 15.67
CA LEU A 100 -16.93 1.33 17.02
C LEU A 100 -16.49 2.34 18.10
N PRO A 101 -15.30 2.99 18.02
CA PRO A 101 -14.93 4.03 18.98
C PRO A 101 -15.95 5.17 19.10
N VAL A 102 -16.51 5.62 17.97
CA VAL A 102 -17.52 6.68 17.94
C VAL A 102 -18.83 6.23 18.60
N LEU A 103 -19.29 5.01 18.32
CA LEU A 103 -20.48 4.45 18.96
C LEU A 103 -20.30 4.30 20.47
N LEU A 104 -19.13 3.83 20.92
CA LEU A 104 -18.82 3.73 22.35
C LEU A 104 -18.84 5.11 23.02
N ALA A 105 -18.28 6.13 22.38
CA ALA A 105 -18.31 7.49 22.90
C ALA A 105 -19.73 8.07 22.99
N ALA A 106 -20.61 7.73 22.03
CA ALA A 106 -21.98 8.21 21.98
C ALA A 106 -22.93 7.52 22.99
N LEU A 107 -22.68 6.24 23.29
CA LEU A 107 -23.61 5.40 24.07
C LEU A 107 -23.19 5.23 25.54
N LEU A 108 -21.91 5.38 25.87
CA LEU A 108 -21.43 5.17 27.24
C LEU A 108 -21.79 6.35 28.16
N PRO A 109 -22.09 6.09 29.44
CA PRO A 109 -22.19 7.13 30.46
C PRO A 109 -20.89 7.94 30.54
N ILE A 110 -20.98 9.24 30.83
CA ILE A 110 -19.84 10.18 30.88
C ILE A 110 -18.64 9.63 31.68
N ALA A 111 -18.91 9.03 32.85
CA ALA A 111 -17.88 8.46 33.71
C ALA A 111 -17.08 7.31 33.07
N LEU A 112 -17.65 6.65 32.06
CA LEU A 112 -17.08 5.49 31.38
C LEU A 112 -16.56 5.79 29.96
N ILE A 113 -16.85 6.97 29.39
CA ILE A 113 -16.50 7.29 27.99
C ILE A 113 -15.01 7.06 27.74
N VAL A 114 -14.12 7.61 28.57
CA VAL A 114 -12.66 7.50 28.36
C VAL A 114 -12.19 6.05 28.47
N ALA A 115 -12.52 5.36 29.57
CA ALA A 115 -12.04 4.00 29.80
C ALA A 115 -12.66 3.01 28.80
N GLY A 116 -13.96 3.12 28.54
CA GLY A 116 -14.69 2.23 27.64
C GLY A 116 -14.30 2.42 26.18
N THR A 117 -14.10 3.65 25.71
CA THR A 117 -13.60 3.89 24.34
C THR A 117 -12.17 3.36 24.17
N ALA A 118 -11.29 3.56 25.15
CA ALA A 118 -9.92 3.04 25.10
C ALA A 118 -9.89 1.50 25.07
N VAL A 119 -10.56 0.84 26.02
CA VAL A 119 -10.61 -0.63 26.09
C VAL A 119 -11.29 -1.22 24.85
N GLY A 120 -12.43 -0.68 24.46
CA GLY A 120 -13.15 -1.13 23.27
C GLY A 120 -12.35 -0.96 21.99
N SER A 121 -11.62 0.16 21.85
CA SER A 121 -10.75 0.38 20.70
C SER A 121 -9.57 -0.59 20.67
N ILE A 122 -8.94 -0.87 21.81
CA ILE A 122 -7.82 -1.83 21.90
C ILE A 122 -8.29 -3.24 21.50
N LEU A 123 -9.45 -3.69 22.02
CA LEU A 123 -10.02 -4.98 21.66
C LEU A 123 -10.37 -5.06 20.17
N PHE A 124 -10.90 -3.97 19.61
CA PHE A 124 -11.22 -3.90 18.20
C PHE A 124 -9.99 -3.87 17.30
N LEU A 125 -8.93 -3.15 17.70
CA LEU A 125 -7.64 -3.18 17.04
C LEU A 125 -7.01 -4.58 17.07
N ALA A 126 -7.16 -5.32 18.18
CA ALA A 126 -6.73 -6.71 18.26
C ALA A 126 -7.51 -7.60 17.27
N LEU A 127 -8.83 -7.42 17.18
CA LEU A 127 -9.68 -8.12 16.21
C LEU A 127 -9.27 -7.79 14.76
N LEU A 128 -9.10 -6.52 14.43
CA LEU A 128 -8.67 -6.07 13.10
C LEU A 128 -7.27 -6.57 12.76
N GLY A 129 -6.35 -6.56 13.72
CA GLY A 129 -5.01 -7.14 13.55
C GLY A 129 -5.05 -8.64 13.26
N ALA A 130 -5.93 -9.38 13.94
CA ALA A 130 -6.10 -10.81 13.72
C ALA A 130 -6.75 -11.11 12.37
N LEU A 131 -7.77 -10.33 11.99
CA LEU A 131 -8.43 -10.46 10.69
C LEU A 131 -7.44 -10.16 9.56
N GLY A 132 -6.70 -9.05 9.66
CA GLY A 132 -5.67 -8.69 8.68
C GLY A 132 -4.56 -9.73 8.55
N ALA A 133 -4.13 -10.33 9.68
CA ALA A 133 -3.17 -11.43 9.65
C ALA A 133 -3.72 -12.65 8.89
N LYS A 134 -4.97 -13.04 9.18
CA LYS A 134 -5.61 -14.19 8.54
C LYS A 134 -5.80 -13.98 7.04
N THR A 135 -6.27 -12.79 6.62
CA THR A 135 -6.45 -12.47 5.20
C THR A 135 -5.12 -12.35 4.46
N GLY A 136 -4.06 -11.91 5.13
CA GLY A 136 -2.72 -11.78 4.58
C GLY A 136 -1.84 -13.04 4.67
N GLY A 137 -2.35 -14.16 5.18
CA GLY A 137 -1.59 -15.41 5.33
C GLY A 137 -0.46 -15.35 6.37
N ALA A 138 -0.51 -14.40 7.32
CA ALA A 138 0.52 -14.19 8.33
C ALA A 138 0.14 -14.81 9.70
N PRO A 139 1.12 -15.18 10.54
CA PRO A 139 0.84 -15.63 11.91
C PRO A 139 0.24 -14.50 12.75
N ILE A 140 -0.90 -14.77 13.40
CA ILE A 140 -1.79 -13.77 14.03
C ILE A 140 -1.10 -12.91 15.10
N ALA A 141 -0.22 -13.50 15.91
CA ALA A 141 0.32 -12.84 17.10
C ALA A 141 1.08 -11.54 16.78
N LYS A 142 1.95 -11.54 15.75
CA LYS A 142 2.80 -10.37 15.44
C LYS A 142 1.99 -9.18 14.91
N PRO A 143 1.08 -9.32 13.92
CA PRO A 143 0.24 -8.22 13.47
C PRO A 143 -0.67 -7.66 14.56
N VAL A 144 -1.28 -8.53 15.39
CA VAL A 144 -2.12 -8.10 16.52
C VAL A 144 -1.32 -7.22 17.49
N LEU A 145 -0.15 -7.70 17.94
CA LEU A 145 0.70 -6.94 18.85
C LEU A 145 1.13 -5.60 18.27
N ARG A 146 1.53 -5.57 16.99
CA ARG A 146 1.94 -4.33 16.31
C ARG A 146 0.81 -3.31 16.27
N VAL A 147 -0.40 -3.71 15.88
CA VAL A 147 -1.55 -2.80 15.74
C VAL A 147 -2.02 -2.32 17.12
N VAL A 148 -2.12 -3.23 18.10
CA VAL A 148 -2.51 -2.89 19.47
C VAL A 148 -1.48 -1.96 20.12
N PHE A 149 -0.18 -2.24 19.98
CA PHE A 149 0.88 -1.42 20.56
C PHE A 149 0.83 0.01 20.04
N TRP A 150 0.84 0.21 18.72
CA TRP A 150 0.83 1.55 18.13
C TRP A 150 -0.49 2.29 18.40
N GLY A 151 -1.62 1.57 18.43
CA GLY A 151 -2.90 2.15 18.80
C GLY A 151 -2.93 2.61 20.26
N ALA A 152 -2.50 1.77 21.20
CA ALA A 152 -2.43 2.11 22.62
C ALA A 152 -1.45 3.26 22.89
N LEU A 153 -0.28 3.25 22.24
CA LEU A 153 0.70 4.32 22.35
C LEU A 153 0.13 5.66 21.84
N ALA A 154 -0.53 5.66 20.68
CA ALA A 154 -1.18 6.87 20.16
C ALA A 154 -2.25 7.41 21.11
N MET A 155 -3.08 6.53 21.70
CA MET A 155 -4.08 6.91 22.70
C MET A 155 -3.46 7.49 23.98
N LEU A 156 -2.37 6.90 24.46
CA LEU A 156 -1.63 7.40 25.63
C LEU A 156 -1.04 8.79 25.37
N LEU A 157 -0.46 9.01 24.19
CA LEU A 157 0.12 10.28 23.80
C LEU A 157 -0.97 11.36 23.65
N THR A 158 -2.08 11.07 22.98
CA THR A 158 -3.19 12.03 22.82
C THR A 158 -3.86 12.36 24.16
N ALA A 159 -4.08 11.36 25.02
CA ALA A 159 -4.58 11.60 26.37
C ALA A 159 -3.60 12.41 27.23
N GLY A 160 -2.29 12.12 27.12
CA GLY A 160 -1.23 12.86 27.79
C GLY A 160 -1.17 14.32 27.37
N ILE A 161 -1.19 14.60 26.07
CA ILE A 161 -1.25 15.97 25.52
C ILE A 161 -2.54 16.66 25.98
N GLY A 162 -3.69 15.97 25.90
CA GLY A 162 -4.97 16.49 26.37
C GLY A 162 -4.93 16.89 27.85
N ARG A 163 -4.26 16.12 28.70
CA ARG A 163 -4.07 16.46 30.12
C ARG A 163 -3.13 17.63 30.34
N LEU A 164 -2.05 17.74 29.57
CA LEU A 164 -1.07 18.82 29.69
C LEU A 164 -1.63 20.17 29.22
N VAL A 165 -2.42 20.17 28.14
CA VAL A 165 -3.00 21.39 27.56
C VAL A 165 -4.35 21.72 28.21
N GLY A 166 -5.15 20.71 28.58
CA GLY A 166 -6.46 20.87 29.20
C GLY A 166 -6.45 21.43 30.63
N THR A 167 -5.28 21.64 31.24
CA THR A 167 -5.13 22.42 32.47
C THR A 167 -4.97 23.93 32.23
N ALA A 168 -4.97 24.39 30.98
CA ALA A 168 -4.72 25.79 30.61
C ALA A 168 -6.00 26.61 30.36
N VAL A 169 -7.19 26.10 30.69
CA VAL A 169 -8.46 26.85 30.70
C VAL A 169 -9.24 26.54 31.97
#